data_AF-A0AA87IP33-F1
#
_entry.id   AF-A0AA87IP33-F1
#
_cell.length_a   1.000
_cell.length_b   1.000
_cell.length_c   1.000
_cell.angle_alpha   90.00
_cell.angle_beta   90.00
_cell.angle_gamma   90.00
#
_symmetry.space_group_name_H-M   'P 1'
#
loop_
_entity.id
_entity.type
_entity.pdbx_description
1 polymer ?
#
loop_
_entity_poly.entity_id
_entity_poly.type
_entity_poly.pdbx_seq_one_letter_code
_entity_poly.pdbx_strand_id
1 'polypeptide(L)'
;MVIFFSILFLMGCNQESNELTKEELETIYREEVQKELEKVNKAEETEVIEEDSTNDEVEVISESSLQNKESNSEKFESLPMDTQVALLTPYYDERGEPQGISEGMWFILYGLEENFTFIQVHSGAGIGHPVYMIERQGDTFNPVYGVINMGISGYEATDPPQVSVTIDELMADYENNPDLYDASAANTDADKFDLASFNIMKALAEETSNSFETENATEITEPSPDQAMFVDGVLYSGETGMKIPEELSSAEELRAQGYEVHELTAEEFDRLRRDMNEFGITYENLLEYYLSNY
;
A
#
# COMPACT_ATOMS: atom_id res chain seq x y z
N MET A 1 24.53 4.97 24.33
CA MET A 1 23.87 5.20 25.63
C MET A 1 22.44 4.72 25.47
N VAL A 2 22.11 3.59 26.09
CA VAL A 2 20.80 2.93 25.95
C VAL A 2 19.88 3.48 27.02
N ILE A 3 18.72 4.03 26.64
CA ILE A 3 17.68 4.39 27.61
C ILE A 3 16.44 3.54 27.31
N PHE A 4 16.27 2.51 28.14
CA PHE A 4 15.02 1.80 28.37
C PHE A 4 14.02 2.74 29.04
N PHE A 5 12.79 2.85 28.54
CA PHE A 5 11.66 3.32 29.33
C PHE A 5 10.63 2.21 29.47
N SER A 6 10.70 1.54 30.62
CA SER A 6 9.63 0.70 31.13
C SER A 6 8.58 1.58 31.80
N ILE A 7 7.31 1.48 31.39
CA ILE A 7 6.18 1.95 32.19
C ILE A 7 5.27 0.74 32.43
N LEU A 8 5.43 0.15 33.61
CA LEU A 8 4.52 -0.84 34.16
C LEU A 8 3.50 -0.13 35.05
N PHE A 9 2.23 -0.42 34.78
CA PHE A 9 1.00 -0.13 35.51
C PHE A 9 1.09 -0.07 37.05
N LEU A 10 0.36 0.88 37.65
CA LEU A 10 -0.30 0.69 38.95
C LEU A 10 -1.73 1.27 38.96
N MET A 11 -2.65 0.31 39.10
CA MET A 11 -4.08 0.27 39.43
C MET A 11 -4.74 1.44 40.19
N GLY A 12 -6.05 1.65 39.90
CA GLY A 12 -7.06 1.93 40.94
C GLY A 12 -8.24 2.82 40.56
N CYS A 13 -9.31 2.21 40.03
CA CYS A 13 -10.61 2.76 39.59
C CYS A 13 -11.27 3.87 40.43
N ASN A 14 -11.84 4.89 39.77
CA ASN A 14 -13.31 5.05 39.66
C ASN A 14 -13.69 6.00 38.51
N GLN A 15 -14.88 5.76 37.96
CA GLN A 15 -15.30 5.99 36.58
C GLN A 15 -15.97 7.35 36.35
N GLU A 16 -15.42 8.14 35.43
CA GLU A 16 -16.13 9.03 34.49
C GLU A 16 -15.19 9.16 33.27
N SER A 17 -15.43 8.35 32.23
CA SER A 17 -14.69 8.43 30.98
C SER A 17 -15.17 9.66 30.21
N ASN A 18 -14.53 10.81 30.43
CA ASN A 18 -14.51 11.86 29.42
C ASN A 18 -13.62 11.35 28.28
N GLU A 19 -14.20 10.61 27.33
CA GLU A 19 -13.59 10.39 26.04
C GLU A 19 -13.45 11.76 25.37
N LEU A 20 -12.22 12.26 25.30
CA LEU A 20 -11.89 13.46 24.54
C LEU A 20 -12.23 13.19 23.08
N THR A 21 -13.03 14.08 22.50
CA THR A 21 -13.40 14.01 21.09
C THR A 21 -12.15 14.20 20.21
N LYS A 22 -12.20 13.71 18.97
CA LYS A 22 -11.09 13.83 18.01
C LYS A 22 -10.63 15.30 17.85
N GLU A 23 -11.55 16.26 17.87
CA GLU A 23 -11.23 17.70 17.84
C GLU A 23 -10.50 18.19 19.10
N GLU A 24 -10.81 17.66 20.29
CA GLU A 24 -10.12 18.01 21.53
C GLU A 24 -8.69 17.44 21.56
N LEU A 25 -8.49 16.22 21.04
CA LEU A 25 -7.17 15.61 20.86
C LEU A 25 -6.30 16.37 19.85
N GLU A 26 -6.88 16.79 18.71
CA GLU A 26 -6.18 17.61 17.71
C GLU A 26 -5.82 19.00 18.25
N THR A 27 -6.67 19.57 19.11
CA THR A 27 -6.40 20.86 19.76
C THR A 27 -5.26 20.75 20.78
N ILE A 28 -5.27 19.72 21.63
CA ILE A 28 -4.19 19.45 22.59
C ILE A 28 -2.86 19.22 21.85
N TYR A 29 -2.87 18.41 20.78
CA TYR A 29 -1.68 18.15 19.99
C TYR A 29 -1.12 19.43 19.34
N ARG A 30 -1.99 20.29 18.80
CA ARG A 30 -1.59 21.57 18.18
C ARG A 30 -0.99 22.54 19.20
N GLU A 31 -1.57 22.63 20.40
CA GLU A 31 -1.05 23.48 21.48
C GLU A 31 0.29 22.97 22.03
N GLU A 32 0.46 21.65 22.16
CA GLU A 32 1.71 21.03 22.61
C GLU A 32 2.85 21.26 21.60
N VAL A 33 2.56 21.11 20.29
CA VAL A 33 3.51 21.36 19.19
C VAL A 33 3.91 22.84 19.11
N GLN A 34 2.98 23.78 19.29
CA GLN A 34 3.29 25.21 19.35
C GLN A 34 4.21 25.55 20.53
N LYS A 35 4.01 24.91 21.68
CA LYS A 35 4.79 25.15 22.89
C LYS A 35 6.23 24.64 22.80
N GLU A 36 6.45 23.55 22.05
CA GLU A 36 7.79 23.06 21.71
C GLU A 36 8.48 23.95 20.64
N LEU A 37 7.74 24.41 19.62
CA LEU A 37 8.25 25.37 18.62
C LEU A 37 8.69 26.71 19.25
N GLU A 38 7.96 27.22 20.25
CA GLU A 38 8.38 28.42 20.99
C GLU A 38 9.63 28.20 21.85
N LYS A 39 9.89 26.97 22.35
CA LYS A 39 11.14 26.66 23.07
C LYS A 39 12.34 26.58 22.13
N VAL A 40 12.16 26.02 20.93
CA VAL A 40 13.21 25.92 19.91
C VAL A 40 13.58 27.32 19.38
N ASN A 41 12.58 28.16 19.09
CA ASN A 41 12.82 29.53 18.63
C ASN A 41 13.46 30.43 19.70
N LYS A 42 13.23 30.15 20.99
CA LYS A 42 13.86 30.90 22.10
C LYS A 42 15.28 30.40 22.43
N ALA A 43 15.68 29.22 21.92
CA ALA A 43 17.03 28.69 22.04
C ALA A 43 17.96 29.19 20.94
N GLU A 44 17.45 29.56 19.76
CA GLU A 44 18.24 30.12 18.65
C GLU A 44 18.55 31.63 18.77
N GLU A 45 17.91 32.36 19.69
CA GLU A 45 18.14 33.80 19.88
C GLU A 45 19.27 34.15 20.88
N THR A 46 20.03 33.16 21.37
CA THR A 46 21.13 33.40 22.34
C THR A 46 22.44 32.77 21.90
N GLU A 47 22.93 33.04 20.68
CA GLU A 47 24.35 32.84 20.40
C GLU A 47 24.91 33.70 19.27
N VAL A 48 24.85 35.04 19.37
CA VAL A 48 25.87 35.89 18.74
C VAL A 48 26.12 37.19 19.54
N ILE A 49 27.41 37.48 19.74
CA ILE A 49 28.10 38.74 20.07
C ILE A 49 28.31 39.09 21.56
N GLU A 50 29.53 38.80 22.05
CA GLU A 50 30.38 39.84 22.65
C GLU A 50 31.80 39.75 22.05
N GLU A 51 32.17 40.74 21.25
CA GLU A 51 33.56 41.09 20.91
C GLU A 51 34.18 41.88 22.07
N ASP A 52 35.44 41.58 22.45
CA ASP A 52 36.42 42.65 22.72
C ASP A 52 37.89 42.19 22.55
N SER A 53 38.56 42.87 21.60
CA SER A 53 39.95 43.34 21.57
C SER A 53 41.19 42.42 21.38
N THR A 54 41.88 42.76 20.27
CA THR A 54 43.35 42.92 20.04
C THR A 54 44.23 41.71 19.71
N ASN A 55 44.64 41.57 18.43
CA ASN A 55 45.98 41.96 17.92
C ASN A 55 46.22 41.51 16.46
N ASP A 56 46.98 42.34 15.74
CA ASP A 56 47.56 42.10 14.41
C ASP A 56 48.36 40.79 14.31
N GLU A 57 48.14 40.02 13.25
CA GLU A 57 49.15 39.66 12.22
C GLU A 57 48.57 38.61 11.24
N VAL A 58 48.62 38.95 9.95
CA VAL A 58 48.82 38.12 8.75
C VAL A 58 48.10 36.75 8.70
N GLU A 59 47.23 36.55 7.71
CA GLU A 59 47.43 35.64 6.56
C GLU A 59 46.08 35.30 5.88
N VAL A 60 45.99 35.64 4.59
CA VAL A 60 45.18 35.00 3.53
C VAL A 60 43.79 34.44 3.93
N ILE A 61 42.75 35.25 3.73
CA ILE A 61 41.39 34.75 3.49
C ILE A 61 41.22 34.82 1.96
N SER A 62 41.71 33.84 1.20
CA SER A 62 40.94 32.63 0.88
C SER A 62 39.54 33.03 0.49
N GLU A 63 39.32 33.25 -0.81
CA GLU A 63 38.00 33.11 -1.42
C GLU A 63 37.40 31.82 -0.86
N SER A 64 36.56 31.93 0.17
CA SER A 64 35.83 30.78 0.66
C SER A 64 34.83 30.47 -0.43
N SER A 65 35.25 29.58 -1.31
CA SER A 65 34.41 28.73 -2.12
C SER A 65 33.05 28.60 -1.45
N LEU A 66 32.04 29.20 -2.07
CA LEU A 66 30.72 28.61 -2.09
C LEU A 66 30.92 27.23 -2.72
N GLN A 67 31.39 26.27 -1.92
CA GLN A 67 31.16 24.87 -2.21
C GLN A 67 29.65 24.76 -2.15
N ASN A 68 29.04 24.80 -3.33
CA ASN A 68 27.69 24.31 -3.57
C ASN A 68 27.70 22.87 -3.05
N LYS A 69 27.37 22.71 -1.77
CA LYS A 69 27.14 21.40 -1.19
C LYS A 69 25.79 21.01 -1.79
N GLU A 70 25.85 20.15 -2.80
CA GLU A 70 24.68 19.62 -3.49
C GLU A 70 23.69 19.14 -2.42
N SER A 71 22.46 19.64 -2.48
CA SER A 71 21.41 19.26 -1.53
C SER A 71 21.14 17.77 -1.66
N ASN A 72 20.76 17.08 -0.58
CA ASN A 72 20.31 15.69 -0.69
C ASN A 72 19.09 15.56 -1.62
N SER A 73 18.23 16.58 -1.68
CA SER A 73 17.17 16.67 -2.69
C SER A 73 17.72 16.63 -4.12
N GLU A 74 18.75 17.44 -4.42
CA GLU A 74 19.38 17.45 -5.74
C GLU A 74 20.04 16.11 -6.08
N LYS A 75 20.72 15.49 -5.11
CA LYS A 75 21.30 14.15 -5.27
C LYS A 75 20.23 13.09 -5.53
N PHE A 76 19.15 13.10 -4.77
CA PHE A 76 18.05 12.16 -4.93
C PHE A 76 17.42 12.28 -6.33
N GLU A 77 17.12 13.51 -6.77
CA GLU A 77 16.60 13.75 -8.13
C GLU A 77 17.56 13.33 -9.24
N SER A 78 18.87 13.28 -8.94
CA SER A 78 19.89 12.83 -9.89
C SER A 78 19.96 11.30 -10.05
N LEU A 79 19.40 10.55 -9.10
CA LEU A 79 19.34 9.09 -9.18
C LEU A 79 18.40 8.65 -10.31
N PRO A 80 18.63 7.50 -10.97
CA PRO A 80 17.66 6.91 -11.86
C PRO A 80 16.30 6.73 -11.17
N MET A 81 15.20 6.94 -11.90
CA MET A 81 13.86 6.87 -11.31
C MET A 81 13.58 5.52 -10.66
N ASP A 82 13.99 4.43 -11.30
CA ASP A 82 13.82 3.07 -10.77
C ASP A 82 14.56 2.91 -9.42
N THR A 83 15.73 3.55 -9.26
CA THR A 83 16.46 3.58 -7.98
C THR A 83 15.73 4.44 -6.94
N GLN A 84 15.19 5.60 -7.32
CA GLN A 84 14.39 6.45 -6.42
C GLN A 84 13.18 5.69 -5.88
N VAL A 85 12.47 4.94 -6.73
CA VAL A 85 11.32 4.13 -6.34
C VAL A 85 11.73 2.93 -5.49
N ALA A 86 12.82 2.24 -5.84
CA ALA A 86 13.34 1.13 -5.05
C ALA A 86 13.76 1.56 -3.62
N LEU A 87 14.27 2.79 -3.46
CA LEU A 87 14.57 3.38 -2.15
C LEU A 87 13.30 3.64 -1.32
N LEU A 88 12.24 4.10 -1.98
CA LEU A 88 10.99 4.48 -1.32
C LEU A 88 10.17 3.26 -0.87
N THR A 89 10.21 2.18 -1.64
CA THR A 89 9.30 1.03 -1.50
C THR A 89 9.32 0.33 -0.13
N PRO A 90 10.48 0.03 0.49
CA PRO A 90 10.53 -0.67 1.79
C PRO A 90 9.75 0.01 2.91
N TYR A 91 9.59 1.34 2.84
CA TYR A 91 8.85 2.13 3.83
C TYR A 91 7.34 1.89 3.77
N TYR A 92 6.82 1.42 2.63
CA TYR A 92 5.39 1.22 2.40
C TYR A 92 5.00 -0.24 2.16
N ASP A 93 5.96 -1.09 1.78
CA ASP A 93 5.75 -2.53 1.65
C ASP A 93 7.03 -3.29 2.04
N GLU A 94 6.96 -4.09 3.10
CA GLU A 94 8.10 -4.88 3.59
C GLU A 94 8.61 -5.91 2.57
N ARG A 95 7.82 -6.29 1.57
CA ARG A 95 8.29 -7.15 0.47
C ARG A 95 9.24 -6.40 -0.47
N GLY A 96 9.20 -5.07 -0.41
CA GLY A 96 10.05 -4.15 -1.16
C GLY A 96 11.48 -4.05 -0.65
N GLU A 97 11.83 -4.77 0.43
CA GLU A 97 13.20 -4.81 0.95
C GLU A 97 14.23 -5.12 -0.16
N PRO A 98 15.30 -4.32 -0.27
CA PRO A 98 16.13 -4.29 -1.48
C PRO A 98 16.90 -5.60 -1.71
N GLN A 99 17.15 -6.39 -0.66
CA GLN A 99 17.70 -7.75 -0.84
C GLN A 99 16.73 -8.66 -1.62
N GLY A 100 15.44 -8.64 -1.29
CA GLY A 100 14.44 -9.47 -1.97
C GLY A 100 14.19 -9.03 -3.42
N ILE A 101 14.22 -7.72 -3.66
CA ILE A 101 14.06 -7.15 -5.00
C ILE A 101 15.29 -7.44 -5.86
N SER A 102 16.51 -7.19 -5.37
CA SER A 102 17.74 -7.48 -6.13
C SER A 102 17.94 -8.96 -6.46
N GLU A 103 17.49 -9.87 -5.59
CA GLU A 103 17.49 -11.32 -5.86
C GLU A 103 16.37 -11.78 -6.81
N GLY A 104 15.44 -10.89 -7.18
CA GLY A 104 14.32 -11.19 -8.08
C GLY A 104 13.22 -12.06 -7.42
N MET A 105 13.14 -12.07 -6.09
CA MET A 105 12.03 -12.71 -5.37
C MET A 105 10.72 -11.94 -5.53
N TRP A 106 10.86 -10.61 -5.61
CA TRP A 106 9.78 -9.66 -5.74
C TRP A 106 10.17 -8.63 -6.82
N PHE A 107 9.16 -8.00 -7.40
CA PHE A 107 9.30 -6.96 -8.43
C PHE A 107 8.50 -5.74 -8.01
N ILE A 108 9.00 -4.56 -8.35
CA ILE A 108 8.33 -3.29 -8.10
C ILE A 108 7.77 -2.78 -9.42
N LEU A 109 6.45 -2.58 -9.47
CA LEU A 109 5.81 -1.81 -10.52
C LEU A 109 5.41 -0.46 -9.96
N TYR A 110 5.66 0.60 -10.73
CA TYR A 110 5.31 1.94 -10.29
C TYR A 110 4.71 2.82 -11.37
N GLY A 111 3.92 3.78 -10.93
CA GLY A 111 3.34 4.85 -11.74
C GLY A 111 3.69 6.22 -11.18
N LEU A 112 3.83 7.22 -12.04
CA LEU A 112 4.12 8.61 -11.63
C LEU A 112 3.10 9.54 -12.27
N GLU A 113 2.43 10.34 -11.46
CA GLU A 113 1.55 11.41 -11.95
C GLU A 113 1.57 12.62 -11.02
N GLU A 114 1.98 13.77 -11.55
CA GLU A 114 2.14 15.01 -10.80
C GLU A 114 3.01 14.83 -9.54
N ASN A 115 2.40 14.92 -8.35
CA ASN A 115 3.04 14.73 -7.07
C ASN A 115 2.74 13.36 -6.45
N PHE A 116 2.16 12.42 -7.19
CA PHE A 116 1.86 11.07 -6.73
C PHE A 116 2.78 10.03 -7.35
N THR A 117 3.22 9.11 -6.49
CA THR A 117 3.87 7.86 -6.88
C THR A 117 2.95 6.72 -6.47
N PHE A 118 2.67 5.83 -7.41
CA PHE A 118 1.93 4.59 -7.17
C PHE A 118 2.93 3.44 -7.13
N ILE A 119 2.87 2.59 -6.11
CA ILE A 119 3.82 1.49 -5.94
C ILE A 119 3.06 0.19 -5.69
N GLN A 120 3.44 -0.86 -6.41
CA GLN A 120 2.99 -2.22 -6.15
C GLN A 120 4.19 -3.17 -6.10
N VAL A 121 4.34 -3.90 -5.00
CA VAL A 121 5.30 -5.01 -4.91
C VAL A 121 4.59 -6.31 -5.19
N HIS A 122 5.04 -7.07 -6.20
CA HIS A 122 4.38 -8.29 -6.64
C HIS A 122 5.36 -9.43 -6.96
N SER A 123 4.88 -10.68 -6.88
CA SER A 123 5.65 -11.89 -7.24
C SER A 123 5.44 -12.34 -8.70
N GLY A 124 4.67 -11.58 -9.48
CA GLY A 124 4.19 -11.98 -10.82
C GLY A 124 2.78 -12.61 -10.84
N ALA A 125 2.17 -12.89 -9.68
CA ALA A 125 0.82 -13.48 -9.60
C ALA A 125 -0.34 -12.47 -9.70
N GLY A 126 -0.09 -11.17 -9.49
CA GLY A 126 -1.03 -10.07 -9.74
C GLY A 126 -2.21 -9.92 -8.75
N ILE A 127 -2.45 -10.87 -7.85
CA ILE A 127 -3.53 -10.86 -6.84
C ILE A 127 -2.93 -10.79 -5.43
N GLY A 128 -3.58 -10.06 -4.51
CA GLY A 128 -3.15 -9.94 -3.10
C GLY A 128 -1.98 -8.97 -2.89
N HIS A 129 -1.68 -8.16 -3.91
CA HIS A 129 -0.61 -7.16 -3.88
C HIS A 129 -1.21 -5.75 -3.85
N PRO A 130 -1.04 -5.00 -2.74
CA PRO A 130 -1.52 -3.64 -2.63
C PRO A 130 -0.81 -2.74 -3.63
N VAL A 131 -1.59 -1.84 -4.22
CA VAL A 131 -1.09 -0.63 -4.85
C VAL A 131 -1.24 0.49 -3.83
N TYR A 132 -0.14 1.14 -3.46
CA TYR A 132 -0.14 2.29 -2.56
C TYR A 132 0.01 3.58 -3.34
N MET A 133 -0.80 4.58 -3.01
CA MET A 133 -0.66 5.95 -3.47
C MET A 133 0.11 6.77 -2.44
N ILE A 134 1.23 7.34 -2.86
CA ILE A 134 2.16 8.12 -2.04
C ILE A 134 2.22 9.53 -2.61
N GLU A 135 1.95 10.54 -1.79
CA GLU A 135 2.03 11.93 -2.18
C GLU A 135 3.35 12.54 -1.75
N ARG A 136 4.04 13.18 -2.70
CA ARG A 136 5.21 14.01 -2.43
C ARG A 136 4.77 15.44 -2.08
N GLN A 137 5.23 15.90 -0.93
CA GLN A 137 5.09 17.29 -0.48
C GLN A 137 6.48 17.85 -0.16
N GLY A 138 7.08 18.55 -1.13
CA GLY A 138 8.47 19.00 -1.02
C GLY A 138 9.43 17.81 -0.97
N ASP A 139 10.20 17.71 0.13
CA ASP A 139 11.20 16.66 0.35
C ASP A 139 10.67 15.52 1.24
N THR A 140 9.35 15.39 1.36
CA THR A 140 8.69 14.35 2.16
C THR A 140 7.68 13.58 1.31
N PHE A 141 7.68 12.27 1.47
CA PHE A 141 6.72 11.33 0.88
C PHE A 141 5.75 10.88 1.96
N ASN A 142 4.45 10.96 1.67
CA ASN A 142 3.38 10.67 2.60
C ASN A 142 2.44 9.59 2.03
N PRO A 143 2.11 8.56 2.81
CA PRO A 143 1.13 7.57 2.40
C PRO A 143 -0.26 8.21 2.35
N VAL A 144 -1.02 7.98 1.29
CA VAL A 144 -2.38 8.51 1.17
C VAL A 144 -3.43 7.41 1.23
N TYR A 145 -3.27 6.35 0.43
CA TYR A 145 -4.26 5.29 0.34
C TYR A 145 -3.66 4.00 -0.21
N GLY A 146 -4.29 2.86 0.06
CA GLY A 146 -3.94 1.57 -0.50
C GLY A 146 -5.16 0.82 -1.05
N VAL A 147 -4.97 0.12 -2.16
CA VAL A 147 -5.99 -0.76 -2.74
C VAL A 147 -5.38 -2.10 -3.10
N ILE A 148 -6.07 -3.20 -2.81
CA ILE A 148 -5.61 -4.55 -3.14
C ILE A 148 -6.55 -5.14 -4.18
N ASN A 149 -5.99 -5.67 -5.27
CA ASN A 149 -6.74 -6.53 -6.18
C ASN A 149 -6.89 -7.92 -5.54
N MET A 150 -8.10 -8.28 -5.15
CA MET A 150 -8.46 -9.56 -4.56
C MET A 150 -8.94 -10.58 -5.62
N GLY A 151 -8.71 -10.28 -6.90
CA GLY A 151 -9.10 -11.10 -8.03
C GLY A 151 -10.60 -11.02 -8.26
N ILE A 152 -11.29 -12.16 -8.13
CA ILE A 152 -12.74 -12.25 -8.34
C ILE A 152 -13.55 -11.45 -7.32
N SER A 153 -13.01 -11.26 -6.11
CA SER A 153 -13.63 -10.44 -5.05
C SER A 153 -13.52 -8.93 -5.34
N GLY A 154 -12.97 -8.56 -6.50
CA GLY A 154 -12.76 -7.18 -6.89
C GLY A 154 -11.61 -6.54 -6.14
N TYR A 155 -11.83 -5.31 -5.68
CA TYR A 155 -10.84 -4.54 -4.94
C TYR A 155 -11.25 -4.39 -3.48
N GLU A 156 -10.24 -4.33 -2.61
CA GLU A 156 -10.40 -4.04 -1.20
C GLU A 156 -9.55 -2.84 -0.82
N ALA A 157 -10.07 -1.97 0.03
CA ALA A 157 -9.31 -0.88 0.61
C ALA A 157 -8.34 -1.45 1.64
N THR A 158 -7.11 -0.98 1.63
CA THR A 158 -6.15 -1.30 2.69
C THR A 158 -5.54 -0.03 3.23
N ASP A 159 -5.32 -0.01 4.54
CA ASP A 159 -4.60 1.08 5.16
C ASP A 159 -3.12 1.00 4.78
N PRO A 160 -2.54 2.06 4.19
CA PRO A 160 -1.10 2.10 3.96
C PRO A 160 -0.37 2.23 5.31
N PRO A 161 0.90 1.79 5.40
CA PRO A 161 1.74 2.09 6.55
C PRO A 161 1.75 3.60 6.81
N GLN A 162 1.45 4.03 8.04
CA GLN A 162 1.34 5.45 8.41
C GLN A 162 2.73 6.06 8.70
N VAL A 163 3.65 5.91 7.75
CA VAL A 163 5.03 6.39 7.85
C VAL A 163 5.29 7.40 6.74
N SER A 164 5.57 8.64 7.13
CA SER A 164 6.13 9.64 6.23
C SER A 164 7.65 9.48 6.18
N VAL A 165 8.25 9.60 5.00
CA VAL A 165 9.70 9.47 4.81
C VAL A 165 10.26 10.68 4.07
N THR A 166 11.41 11.16 4.52
CA THR A 166 12.10 12.31 3.95
C THR A 166 13.19 11.90 2.97
N ILE A 167 13.54 12.79 2.04
CA ILE A 167 14.68 12.53 1.13
C ILE A 167 15.98 12.32 1.91
N ASP A 168 16.18 13.00 3.04
CA ASP A 168 17.38 12.80 3.86
C ASP A 168 17.47 11.38 4.41
N GLU A 169 16.36 10.76 4.80
CA GLU A 169 16.30 9.36 5.23
C GLU A 169 16.59 8.41 4.06
N LEU A 170 15.94 8.63 2.91
CA LEU A 170 16.17 7.83 1.71
C LEU A 170 17.63 7.90 1.24
N MET A 171 18.23 9.09 1.25
CA MET A 171 19.63 9.27 0.85
C MET A 171 20.59 8.67 1.86
N ALA A 172 20.28 8.70 3.17
CA ALA A 172 21.09 8.01 4.17
C ALA A 172 21.11 6.50 3.93
N ASP A 173 19.98 5.89 3.58
CA ASP A 173 19.89 4.47 3.25
C ASP A 173 20.65 4.13 1.97
N TYR A 174 20.52 4.97 0.93
CA TYR A 174 21.26 4.82 -0.32
C TYR A 174 22.77 4.89 -0.09
N GLU A 175 23.25 5.89 0.63
CA GLU A 175 24.68 6.10 0.89
C GLU A 175 25.29 4.93 1.71
N ASN A 176 24.48 4.24 2.52
CA ASN A 176 24.92 3.05 3.26
C ASN A 176 25.01 1.80 2.38
N ASN A 177 24.15 1.66 1.36
CA ASN A 177 24.05 0.45 0.53
C ASN A 177 23.77 0.74 -0.96
N PRO A 178 24.61 1.53 -1.65
CA PRO A 178 24.28 2.02 -3.00
C PRO A 178 24.15 0.88 -4.01
N ASP A 179 25.09 -0.07 -3.99
CA ASP A 179 25.11 -1.23 -4.90
C ASP A 179 23.84 -2.09 -4.78
N LEU A 180 23.23 -2.15 -3.58
CA LEU A 180 22.05 -2.96 -3.33
C LEU A 180 20.79 -2.32 -3.92
N TYR A 181 20.66 -1.01 -3.79
CA TYR A 181 19.56 -0.26 -4.39
C TYR A 181 19.70 -0.15 -5.91
N ASP A 182 20.92 0.02 -6.42
CA ASP A 182 21.20 -0.03 -7.86
C ASP A 182 20.89 -1.42 -8.45
N ALA A 183 21.13 -2.51 -7.71
CA ALA A 183 20.73 -3.85 -8.12
C ALA A 183 19.20 -4.06 -8.05
N SER A 184 18.53 -3.47 -7.06
CA SER A 184 17.07 -3.52 -6.92
C SER A 184 16.35 -2.78 -8.03
N ALA A 185 16.94 -1.68 -8.53
CA ALA A 185 16.44 -0.92 -9.66
C ALA A 185 16.28 -1.79 -10.93
N ALA A 186 17.09 -2.85 -11.10
CA ALA A 186 16.97 -3.75 -12.24
C ALA A 186 15.67 -4.59 -12.25
N ASN A 187 14.99 -4.72 -11.09
CA ASN A 187 13.70 -5.41 -10.93
C ASN A 187 12.58 -4.42 -10.53
N THR A 188 12.78 -3.14 -10.86
CA THR A 188 11.83 -2.06 -10.68
C THR A 188 11.49 -1.49 -12.04
N ASP A 189 10.22 -1.48 -12.43
CA ASP A 189 9.82 -1.05 -13.76
C ASP A 189 8.59 -0.15 -13.70
N ALA A 190 8.52 0.79 -14.64
CA ALA A 190 7.37 1.65 -14.79
C ALA A 190 6.21 0.86 -15.41
N ASP A 191 5.04 0.95 -14.81
CA ASP A 191 3.79 0.41 -15.35
C ASP A 191 2.79 1.55 -15.60
N LYS A 192 1.69 1.26 -16.28
CA LYS A 192 0.63 2.21 -16.62
C LYS A 192 -0.32 2.50 -15.44
N PHE A 193 0.19 2.47 -14.21
CA PHE A 193 -0.57 2.96 -13.07
C PHE A 193 -0.58 4.49 -13.11
N ASP A 194 -1.76 5.05 -13.25
CA ASP A 194 -2.01 6.49 -13.25
C ASP A 194 -3.11 6.81 -12.23
N LEU A 195 -3.29 8.07 -11.89
CA LEU A 195 -4.28 8.54 -10.94
C LEU A 195 -5.69 8.14 -11.37
N ALA A 196 -5.97 8.11 -12.67
CA ALA A 196 -7.26 7.69 -13.19
C ALA A 196 -7.55 6.21 -12.89
N SER A 197 -6.61 5.32 -13.23
CA SER A 197 -6.71 3.88 -12.93
C SER A 197 -6.73 3.61 -11.43
N PHE A 198 -5.94 4.33 -10.63
CA PHE A 198 -5.99 4.23 -9.17
C PHE A 198 -7.34 4.65 -8.60
N ASN A 199 -7.92 5.76 -9.07
CA ASN A 199 -9.24 6.20 -8.62
C ASN A 199 -10.35 5.21 -8.99
N ILE A 200 -10.24 4.51 -10.12
CA ILE A 200 -11.16 3.42 -10.46
C ILE A 200 -11.02 2.28 -9.45
N MET A 201 -9.80 1.83 -9.16
CA MET A 201 -9.55 0.78 -8.16
C MET A 201 -10.09 1.16 -6.78
N LYS A 202 -9.88 2.41 -6.37
CA LYS A 202 -10.40 2.95 -5.11
C LYS A 202 -11.92 2.98 -5.07
N ALA A 203 -12.58 3.48 -6.12
CA ALA A 203 -14.04 3.49 -6.18
C ALA A 203 -14.63 2.07 -6.08
N LEU A 204 -14.04 1.11 -6.78
CA LEU A 204 -14.44 -0.30 -6.70
C LEU A 204 -14.23 -0.87 -5.30
N ALA A 205 -13.13 -0.52 -4.63
CA ALA A 205 -12.88 -0.93 -3.25
C ALA A 205 -13.91 -0.36 -2.26
N GLU A 206 -14.31 0.90 -2.43
CA GLU A 206 -15.34 1.55 -1.62
C GLU A 206 -16.74 0.96 -1.91
N GLU A 207 -17.04 0.57 -3.15
CA GLU A 207 -18.28 -0.14 -3.50
C GLU A 207 -18.36 -1.52 -2.82
N THR A 208 -17.27 -2.30 -2.85
CA THR A 208 -17.17 -3.58 -2.11
C THR A 208 -17.37 -3.36 -0.61
N SER A 209 -16.77 -2.32 -0.03
CA SER A 209 -16.91 -2.03 1.41
C SER A 209 -18.34 -1.65 1.79
N ASN A 210 -19.03 -0.86 0.95
CA ASN A 210 -20.41 -0.45 1.19
C ASN A 210 -21.42 -1.59 1.03
N SER A 211 -21.16 -2.59 0.18
CA SER A 211 -22.05 -3.76 0.09
C SER A 211 -22.05 -4.58 1.39
N PHE A 212 -20.92 -4.64 2.10
CA PHE A 212 -20.82 -5.34 3.40
C PHE A 212 -21.52 -4.59 4.55
N GLU A 213 -21.54 -3.25 4.56
CA GLU A 213 -22.23 -2.51 5.64
C GLU A 213 -23.77 -2.54 5.52
N THR A 214 -24.32 -2.64 4.30
CA THR A 214 -25.77 -2.76 4.10
C THR A 214 -26.36 -4.13 4.41
N GLU A 215 -25.56 -5.20 4.55
CA GLU A 215 -26.06 -6.53 4.88
C GLU A 215 -26.40 -6.72 6.38
N ASN A 216 -25.93 -5.84 7.27
CA ASN A 216 -26.18 -5.96 8.70
C ASN A 216 -27.47 -5.28 9.21
N ALA A 217 -28.20 -4.54 8.36
CA ALA A 217 -29.31 -3.69 8.82
C ALA A 217 -30.67 -3.89 8.16
N THR A 218 -30.83 -4.79 7.18
CA THR A 218 -32.15 -5.02 6.56
C THR A 218 -32.41 -6.50 6.33
N GLU A 219 -33.55 -6.94 6.85
CA GLU A 219 -34.20 -8.22 6.56
C GLU A 219 -34.04 -8.58 5.09
N ILE A 220 -33.31 -9.67 4.87
CA ILE A 220 -32.84 -10.16 3.59
C ILE A 220 -34.05 -10.47 2.71
N THR A 221 -34.24 -9.67 1.66
CA THR A 221 -34.81 -10.18 0.41
C THR A 221 -33.61 -10.45 -0.49
N GLU A 222 -33.19 -11.71 -0.50
CA GLU A 222 -32.06 -12.22 -1.28
C GLU A 222 -32.20 -11.76 -2.74
N PRO A 223 -31.16 -11.14 -3.34
CA PRO A 223 -31.06 -11.15 -4.79
C PRO A 223 -30.89 -12.61 -5.24
N SER A 224 -31.74 -13.03 -6.18
CA SER A 224 -31.66 -14.32 -6.86
C SER A 224 -30.22 -14.59 -7.31
N PRO A 225 -29.67 -15.79 -7.07
CA PRO A 225 -28.25 -16.06 -7.29
C PRO A 225 -27.88 -15.90 -8.76
N ASP A 226 -26.79 -15.19 -9.03
CA ASP A 226 -26.06 -15.35 -10.28
C ASP A 226 -25.65 -16.84 -10.38
N GLN A 227 -26.26 -17.58 -11.29
CA GLN A 227 -26.11 -19.04 -11.36
C GLN A 227 -24.68 -19.43 -11.73
N ALA A 228 -23.94 -20.02 -10.78
CA ALA A 228 -22.70 -20.72 -11.07
C ALA A 228 -23.01 -22.14 -11.58
N MET A 229 -22.38 -22.57 -12.66
CA MET A 229 -22.53 -23.93 -13.19
C MET A 229 -21.27 -24.41 -13.89
N PHE A 230 -20.99 -25.71 -13.82
CA PHE A 230 -20.04 -26.35 -14.74
C PHE A 230 -20.74 -26.67 -16.05
N VAL A 231 -20.12 -26.33 -17.18
CA VAL A 231 -20.53 -26.74 -18.53
C VAL A 231 -19.35 -27.46 -19.17
N ASP A 232 -19.52 -28.74 -19.51
CA ASP A 232 -18.47 -29.64 -20.03
C ASP A 232 -17.18 -29.60 -19.19
N GLY A 233 -17.34 -29.50 -17.87
CA GLY A 233 -16.25 -29.50 -16.91
C GLY A 233 -15.57 -28.14 -16.67
N VAL A 234 -16.02 -27.07 -17.32
CA VAL A 234 -15.52 -25.70 -17.12
C VAL A 234 -16.51 -24.91 -16.26
N LEU A 235 -16.02 -24.23 -15.22
CA LEU A 235 -16.85 -23.43 -14.32
C LEU A 235 -17.19 -22.07 -14.92
N TYR A 236 -18.48 -21.78 -15.06
CA TYR A 236 -19.01 -20.48 -15.47
C TYR A 236 -19.74 -19.84 -14.30
N SER A 237 -19.43 -18.57 -14.03
CA SER A 237 -20.12 -17.76 -13.03
C SER A 237 -19.98 -16.28 -13.40
N GLY A 238 -20.88 -15.44 -12.90
CA GLY A 238 -20.75 -13.99 -13.03
C GLY A 238 -19.45 -13.44 -12.45
N GLU A 239 -18.91 -14.12 -11.43
CA GLU A 239 -17.75 -13.69 -10.64
C GLU A 239 -16.40 -14.18 -11.18
N THR A 240 -16.34 -15.32 -11.87
CA THR A 240 -15.08 -15.83 -12.46
C THR A 240 -14.66 -15.09 -13.74
N GLY A 241 -15.47 -14.15 -14.24
CA GLY A 241 -15.23 -13.43 -15.50
C GLY A 241 -15.32 -14.31 -16.75
N MET A 242 -15.48 -15.62 -16.60
CA MET A 242 -15.81 -16.56 -17.67
C MET A 242 -17.31 -16.48 -17.94
N LYS A 243 -17.65 -15.62 -18.90
CA LYS A 243 -19.02 -15.54 -19.41
C LYS A 243 -19.41 -16.89 -20.01
N ILE A 244 -20.60 -17.35 -19.67
CA ILE A 244 -21.31 -18.38 -20.46
C ILE A 244 -21.26 -17.90 -21.92
N PRO A 245 -20.88 -18.74 -22.91
CA PRO A 245 -20.84 -18.34 -24.31
C PRO A 245 -22.10 -17.54 -24.65
N GLU A 246 -21.92 -16.29 -25.08
CA GLU A 246 -22.91 -15.18 -25.01
C GLU A 246 -24.24 -15.37 -25.79
N GLU A 247 -24.63 -16.58 -26.15
CA GLU A 247 -25.90 -16.88 -26.80
C GLU A 247 -26.65 -18.10 -26.21
N LEU A 248 -26.20 -18.66 -25.08
CA LEU A 248 -26.85 -19.81 -24.45
C LEU A 248 -27.48 -19.44 -23.10
N SER A 249 -28.79 -19.21 -23.22
CA SER A 249 -29.79 -19.12 -22.18
C SER A 249 -29.82 -20.41 -21.33
N SER A 250 -30.10 -20.28 -20.03
CA SER A 250 -30.38 -21.29 -18.98
C SER A 250 -29.70 -22.68 -19.01
N ALA A 251 -29.48 -23.27 -17.83
CA ALA A 251 -28.99 -24.64 -17.69
C ALA A 251 -29.85 -25.69 -18.44
N GLU A 252 -31.15 -25.45 -18.60
CA GLU A 252 -32.06 -26.33 -19.36
C GLU A 252 -31.78 -26.34 -20.87
N GLU A 253 -31.48 -25.19 -21.47
CA GLU A 253 -31.22 -25.10 -22.91
C GLU A 253 -29.81 -25.61 -23.26
N LEU A 254 -28.83 -25.42 -22.37
CA LEU A 254 -27.51 -26.05 -22.49
C LEU A 254 -27.62 -27.59 -22.48
N ARG A 255 -28.38 -28.15 -21.54
CA ARG A 255 -28.66 -29.60 -21.52
C ARG A 255 -29.39 -30.06 -22.78
N ALA A 256 -30.35 -29.28 -23.28
CA ALA A 256 -31.07 -29.58 -24.52
C ALA A 256 -30.16 -29.59 -25.77
N GLN A 257 -29.03 -28.89 -25.71
CA GLN A 257 -28.02 -28.85 -26.77
C GLN A 257 -26.93 -29.93 -26.62
N GLY A 258 -27.00 -30.73 -25.55
CA GLY A 258 -26.12 -31.88 -25.33
C GLY A 258 -24.88 -31.59 -24.48
N TYR A 259 -24.81 -30.41 -23.85
CA TYR A 259 -23.77 -30.09 -22.87
C TYR A 259 -24.01 -30.82 -21.54
N GLU A 260 -22.93 -31.22 -20.88
CA GLU A 260 -23.00 -31.69 -19.49
C GLU A 260 -23.03 -30.48 -18.56
N VAL A 261 -24.12 -30.32 -17.79
CA VAL A 261 -24.33 -29.15 -16.93
C VAL A 261 -24.58 -29.55 -15.48
N HIS A 262 -23.70 -29.10 -14.59
CA HIS A 262 -23.85 -29.20 -13.13
C HIS A 262 -24.08 -27.81 -12.55
N GLU A 263 -25.29 -27.55 -12.07
CA GLU A 263 -25.62 -26.28 -11.41
C GLU A 263 -25.12 -26.31 -9.97
N LEU A 264 -24.49 -25.22 -9.52
CA LEU A 264 -24.09 -25.04 -8.13
C LEU A 264 -25.11 -24.16 -7.43
N THR A 265 -25.48 -24.57 -6.21
CA THR A 265 -26.09 -23.65 -5.26
C THR A 265 -25.08 -22.61 -4.79
N ALA A 266 -25.55 -21.48 -4.27
CA ALA A 266 -24.68 -20.45 -3.69
C ALA A 266 -23.78 -21.02 -2.58
N GLU A 267 -24.32 -21.89 -1.72
CA GLU A 267 -23.57 -22.54 -0.64
C GLU A 267 -22.46 -23.46 -1.15
N GLU A 268 -22.73 -24.25 -2.21
CA GLU A 268 -21.73 -25.11 -2.83
C GLU A 268 -20.63 -24.31 -3.53
N PHE A 269 -21.00 -23.21 -4.20
CA PHE A 269 -20.04 -22.32 -4.85
C PHE A 269 -19.11 -21.63 -3.83
N ASP A 270 -19.68 -21.10 -2.74
CA ASP A 270 -18.91 -20.46 -1.67
C ASP A 270 -17.95 -21.44 -0.98
N ARG A 271 -18.41 -22.67 -0.75
CA ARG A 271 -17.59 -23.70 -0.13
C ARG A 271 -16.48 -24.18 -1.06
N LEU A 272 -16.78 -24.36 -2.35
CA LEU A 272 -15.79 -24.70 -3.37
C LEU A 272 -14.70 -23.62 -3.47
N ARG A 273 -15.09 -22.34 -3.38
CA ARG A 273 -14.15 -21.20 -3.36
C ARG A 273 -13.21 -21.24 -2.15
N ARG A 274 -13.75 -21.54 -0.96
CA ARG A 274 -12.94 -21.67 0.26
C ARG A 274 -11.94 -22.81 0.12
N ASP A 275 -12.39 -23.96 -0.38
CA ASP A 275 -11.56 -25.13 -0.59
C ASP A 275 -10.46 -24.89 -1.63
N MET A 276 -10.72 -24.10 -2.68
CA MET A 276 -9.69 -23.72 -3.66
C MET A 276 -8.51 -22.98 -3.01
N ASN A 277 -8.82 -22.03 -2.14
CA ASN A 277 -7.80 -21.25 -1.43
C ASN A 277 -7.08 -22.09 -0.36
N GLU A 278 -7.80 -22.97 0.35
CA GLU A 278 -7.25 -23.77 1.44
C GLU A 278 -6.38 -24.94 0.94
N PHE A 279 -6.79 -25.60 -0.14
CA PHE A 279 -6.14 -26.82 -0.65
C PHE A 279 -5.33 -26.60 -1.93
N GLY A 280 -5.26 -25.36 -2.44
CA GLY A 280 -4.50 -25.04 -3.66
C GLY A 280 -5.08 -25.73 -4.91
N ILE A 281 -6.41 -25.84 -4.99
CA ILE A 281 -7.10 -26.46 -6.13
C ILE A 281 -7.05 -25.48 -7.29
N THR A 282 -6.62 -25.96 -8.45
CA THR A 282 -6.52 -25.17 -9.69
C THR A 282 -7.74 -25.44 -10.56
N TYR A 283 -7.99 -24.61 -11.57
CA TYR A 283 -9.08 -24.84 -12.52
C TYR A 283 -8.97 -26.18 -13.27
N GLU A 284 -7.76 -26.75 -13.39
CA GLU A 284 -7.53 -28.03 -14.06
C GLU A 284 -8.03 -29.24 -13.26
N ASN A 285 -8.05 -29.16 -11.93
CA ASN A 285 -8.53 -30.24 -11.05
C ASN A 285 -9.81 -29.87 -10.28
N LEU A 286 -10.38 -28.69 -10.55
CA LEU A 286 -11.54 -28.16 -9.86
C LEU A 286 -12.79 -29.02 -10.01
N LEU A 287 -13.07 -29.51 -11.22
CA LEU A 287 -14.22 -30.38 -11.48
C LEU A 287 -14.09 -31.72 -10.75
N GLU A 288 -12.91 -32.34 -10.81
CA GLU A 288 -12.65 -33.62 -10.15
C GLU A 288 -12.77 -33.48 -8.62
N TYR A 289 -12.30 -32.36 -8.08
CA TYR A 289 -12.49 -32.04 -6.67
C TYR A 289 -13.96 -31.85 -6.32
N TYR A 290 -14.71 -31.07 -7.11
CA TYR A 290 -16.13 -30.84 -6.91
C TYR A 290 -16.91 -32.18 -6.90
N LEU A 291 -16.78 -32.99 -7.95
CA LEU A 291 -17.47 -34.29 -8.07
C LEU A 291 -17.10 -35.32 -7.00
N SER A 292 -15.98 -35.13 -6.29
CA SER A 292 -15.51 -36.04 -5.25
C SER A 292 -15.91 -35.62 -3.83
N ASN A 293 -16.27 -34.35 -3.63
CA ASN A 293 -16.47 -33.76 -2.29
C ASN A 293 -17.85 -33.12 -2.08
N TYR A 294 -18.61 -33.00 -3.17
CA TYR A 294 -19.96 -32.43 -3.24
C TYR A 294 -20.88 -33.41 -3.96
#